data_AF-A0A6I2R4T5-F1
#
_entry.id   AF-A0A6I2R4T5-F1
#
_cell.length_a   1.000
_cell.length_b   1.000
_cell.length_c   1.000
_cell.angle_alpha   90.00
_cell.angle_beta   90.00
_cell.angle_gamma   90.00
#
_symmetry.space_group_name_H-M   'P 1'
#
loop_
_entity.id
_entity.type
_entity.pdbx_description
1 polymer ?
#
loop_
_entity_poly.entity_id
_entity_poly.type
_entity_poly.pdbx_seq_one_letter_code
_entity_poly.pdbx_strand_id
1 'polypeptide(L)'
;MANRIQMGSIWMDCSIQSPCFRFEPEEHFPFDSPANIEIRDSTSSPSDIIWVVVNNKLIAARPVMHTVSFADLQELNLVHGYEVSIDGQWYQIRMLMDLDEWLLALEAVGEDDHIWHWEQCQSFLQQPSGNGLRVLCTDSRRLDQPDMVMRTDRRQQTGWRPVLELARKPDFQKLEVGQKLLCWGWQSLVNGILLENGTYDLVLQRQDGTDISPKDTATFASPAMDDQVIVNKSAVAGLRRKEK
;
A
#
# COMPACT_ATOMS: atom_id res chain seq x y z
N MET A 1 8.19 11.97 -10.32
CA MET A 1 8.38 11.69 -8.88
C MET A 1 7.19 10.85 -8.46
N ALA A 2 7.38 9.75 -7.73
CA ALA A 2 6.28 8.85 -7.37
C ALA A 2 5.46 9.42 -6.20
N ASN A 3 4.14 9.44 -6.33
CA ASN A 3 3.24 9.87 -5.27
C ASN A 3 3.26 8.90 -4.10
N ARG A 4 3.46 9.43 -2.88
CA ARG A 4 3.58 8.62 -1.66
C ARG A 4 2.59 9.07 -0.58
N ILE A 5 2.13 8.09 0.18
CA ILE A 5 1.24 8.27 1.33
C ILE A 5 1.84 7.54 2.51
N GLN A 6 2.01 8.21 3.64
CA GLN A 6 2.41 7.56 4.89
C GLN A 6 1.17 7.33 5.74
N MET A 7 0.76 6.08 5.95
CA MET A 7 -0.40 5.73 6.75
C MET A 7 -0.40 4.25 7.15
N GLY A 8 -1.16 3.92 8.18
CA GLY A 8 -1.28 2.58 8.72
C GLY A 8 0.00 2.11 9.41
N SER A 9 -0.17 1.29 10.43
CA SER A 9 0.94 0.77 11.23
C SER A 9 0.91 -0.75 11.24
N ILE A 10 2.09 -1.37 11.30
CA ILE A 10 2.23 -2.83 11.41
C ILE A 10 2.50 -3.21 12.86
N TRP A 11 1.79 -4.21 13.35
CA TRP A 11 1.85 -4.69 14.71
C TRP A 11 2.17 -6.18 14.72
N MET A 12 3.01 -6.59 15.65
CA MET A 12 3.29 -7.98 15.97
C MET A 12 3.01 -8.17 17.46
N ASP A 13 2.10 -9.08 17.79
CA ASP A 13 1.74 -9.42 19.18
C ASP A 13 1.43 -8.18 20.04
N CYS A 14 0.57 -7.31 19.51
CA CYS A 14 0.17 -6.05 20.15
C CYS A 14 1.31 -5.05 20.39
N SER A 15 2.47 -5.22 19.77
CA SER A 15 3.57 -4.26 19.76
C SER A 15 3.76 -3.67 18.36
N ILE A 16 3.78 -2.35 18.27
CA ILE A 16 4.06 -1.66 17.00
C ILE A 16 5.47 -1.99 16.52
N GLN A 17 5.59 -2.27 15.23
CA GLN A 17 6.85 -2.53 14.57
C GLN A 17 7.16 -1.40 13.57
N SER A 18 8.44 -1.10 13.41
CA SER A 18 8.88 -0.27 12.29
C SER A 18 8.78 -1.08 10.99
N PRO A 19 8.37 -0.48 9.86
CA PRO A 19 8.39 -1.16 8.58
C PRO A 19 9.80 -1.69 8.27
N CYS A 20 9.86 -2.86 7.64
CA CYS A 20 11.08 -3.65 7.42
C CYS A 20 11.66 -4.27 8.69
N PHE A 21 10.82 -4.58 9.68
CA PHE A 21 11.26 -5.39 10.82
C PHE A 21 11.57 -6.83 10.39
N ARG A 22 12.38 -7.50 11.19
CA ARG A 22 12.69 -8.92 11.01
C ARG A 22 11.63 -9.75 11.72
N PHE A 23 11.04 -10.68 10.99
CA PHE A 23 10.24 -11.73 11.58
C PHE A 23 11.19 -12.75 12.20
N GLU A 24 11.32 -12.68 13.51
CA GLU A 24 12.04 -13.66 14.32
C GLU A 24 10.95 -14.43 15.09
N PRO A 25 10.42 -15.53 14.53
CA PRO A 25 9.54 -16.36 15.32
C PRO A 25 10.37 -16.79 16.53
N GLU A 26 9.91 -16.51 17.75
CA GLU A 26 10.45 -17.17 18.93
C GLU A 26 10.46 -18.68 18.65
N GLU A 27 11.37 -19.46 19.24
CA GLU A 27 11.32 -20.92 19.09
C GLU A 27 9.95 -21.39 19.61
N HIS A 28 8.97 -21.48 18.71
CA HIS A 28 7.59 -21.75 19.07
C HIS A 28 7.61 -23.15 19.68
N PHE A 29 7.28 -23.26 20.96
CA PHE A 29 6.92 -24.56 21.49
C PHE A 29 5.69 -25.03 20.71
N PRO A 30 5.52 -26.35 20.48
CA PRO A 30 4.45 -26.90 19.63
C PRO A 30 3.00 -26.59 20.08
N PHE A 31 2.83 -25.74 21.10
CA PHE A 31 1.55 -25.33 21.69
C PHE A 31 1.33 -23.81 21.68
N ASP A 32 2.31 -23.00 21.28
CA ASP A 32 2.13 -21.55 21.18
C ASP A 32 1.39 -21.19 19.89
N SER A 33 0.48 -20.21 19.98
CA SER A 33 -0.18 -19.68 18.78
C SER A 33 0.86 -18.96 17.92
N PRO A 34 0.75 -19.03 16.59
CA PRO A 34 1.64 -18.26 15.72
C PRO A 34 1.54 -16.77 16.07
N ALA A 35 2.66 -16.05 15.95
CA ALA A 35 2.71 -14.60 16.12
C ALA A 35 1.58 -13.91 15.35
N ASN A 36 0.90 -12.96 15.97
CA ASN A 36 -0.21 -12.25 15.35
C ASN A 36 0.27 -10.99 14.64
N ILE A 37 0.15 -10.96 13.31
CA ILE A 37 0.53 -9.82 12.47
C ILE A 37 -0.71 -9.06 12.02
N GLU A 38 -0.80 -7.79 12.40
CA GLU A 38 -1.94 -6.93 12.09
C GLU A 38 -1.49 -5.62 11.46
N ILE A 39 -2.30 -5.13 10.50
CA ILE A 39 -2.24 -3.73 10.07
C ILE A 39 -3.35 -2.97 10.79
N ARG A 40 -2.99 -1.83 11.37
CA ARG A 40 -3.89 -0.96 12.14
C ARG A 40 -3.82 0.48 11.64
N ASP A 41 -4.61 1.35 12.26
CA ASP A 41 -4.63 2.79 12.00
C ASP A 41 -3.25 3.44 12.12
N SER A 42 -3.11 4.61 11.49
CA SER A 42 -1.90 5.41 11.53
C SER A 42 -1.60 5.87 12.96
N THR A 43 -0.32 5.85 13.33
CA THR A 43 0.16 6.34 14.63
C THR A 43 0.69 7.76 14.56
N SER A 44 0.69 8.38 13.37
CA SER A 44 1.30 9.69 13.13
C SER A 44 2.79 9.70 13.51
N SER A 45 3.43 8.53 13.40
CA SER A 45 4.81 8.29 13.76
C SER A 45 5.63 7.91 12.53
N PRO A 46 6.97 8.03 12.57
CA PRO A 46 7.83 7.54 11.49
C PRO A 46 7.70 6.01 11.25
N SER A 47 7.02 5.28 12.14
CA SER A 47 6.75 3.85 12.00
C SER A 47 5.52 3.54 11.15
N ASP A 48 4.78 4.55 10.68
CA ASP A 48 3.70 4.34 9.72
C ASP A 48 4.27 3.90 8.36
N ILE A 49 3.54 3.02 7.67
CA ILE A 49 3.98 2.45 6.40
C ILE A 49 3.93 3.53 5.31
N ILE A 50 4.99 3.60 4.52
CA ILE A 50 5.04 4.45 3.32
C ILE A 50 4.52 3.61 2.14
N TRP A 51 3.48 4.12 1.50
CA TRP A 51 2.83 3.54 0.34
C TRP A 51 3.10 4.38 -0.89
N VAL A 52 3.24 3.72 -2.04
CA VAL A 52 3.32 4.34 -3.37
C VAL A 52 1.98 4.21 -4.06
N VAL A 53 1.46 5.30 -4.60
CA VAL A 53 0.19 5.31 -5.35
C VAL A 53 0.42 4.75 -6.75
N VAL A 54 -0.21 3.62 -7.06
CA VAL A 54 -0.07 2.93 -8.34
C VAL A 54 -1.42 2.48 -8.87
N ASN A 55 -1.91 3.13 -9.92
CA ASN A 55 -3.10 2.71 -10.69
C ASN A 55 -4.27 2.25 -9.79
N ASN A 56 -4.77 3.13 -8.91
CA ASN A 56 -5.84 2.88 -7.94
C ASN A 56 -5.49 1.92 -6.78
N LYS A 57 -4.22 1.55 -6.61
CA LYS A 57 -3.74 0.75 -5.48
C LYS A 57 -2.66 1.51 -4.71
N LEU A 58 -2.36 0.99 -3.53
CA LEU A 58 -1.21 1.41 -2.75
C LEU A 58 -0.29 0.23 -2.58
N ILE A 59 0.94 0.33 -3.09
CA ILE A 59 1.97 -0.69 -2.92
C ILE A 59 2.96 -0.18 -1.88
N ALA A 60 3.28 -0.97 -0.87
CA ALA A 60 4.26 -0.54 0.12
C ALA A 60 5.59 -0.21 -0.56
N ALA A 61 6.18 0.94 -0.21
CA ALA A 61 7.43 1.43 -0.78
C ALA A 61 8.61 0.49 -0.45
N ARG A 62 8.47 -0.37 0.55
CA ARG A 62 9.44 -1.39 0.97
C ARG A 62 8.68 -2.65 1.40
N PRO A 63 9.26 -3.86 1.36
CA PRO A 63 8.65 -5.01 2.02
C PRO A 63 8.60 -4.73 3.53
N VAL A 64 7.45 -4.87 4.17
CA VAL A 64 7.25 -4.41 5.56
C VAL A 64 7.76 -5.42 6.59
N MET A 65 7.97 -6.67 6.18
CA MET A 65 8.43 -7.76 7.03
C MET A 65 9.42 -8.65 6.27
N HIS A 66 10.59 -8.91 6.85
CA HIS A 66 11.66 -9.75 6.30
C HIS A 66 11.92 -10.99 7.16
N THR A 67 12.83 -11.86 6.73
CA THR A 67 13.17 -13.13 7.43
C THR A 67 11.97 -14.05 7.66
N VAL A 68 10.91 -13.84 6.89
CA VAL A 68 9.67 -14.62 6.88
C VAL A 68 9.68 -15.54 5.68
N SER A 69 9.17 -16.76 5.82
CA SER A 69 8.98 -17.67 4.70
C SER A 69 7.60 -17.47 4.07
N PHE A 70 7.42 -17.95 2.84
CA PHE A 70 6.09 -17.91 2.22
C PHE A 70 5.07 -18.78 2.97
N ALA A 71 5.52 -19.90 3.56
CA ALA A 71 4.67 -20.74 4.40
C ALA A 71 4.16 -19.97 5.63
N ASP A 72 5.03 -19.23 6.33
CA ASP A 72 4.63 -18.38 7.45
C ASP A 72 3.57 -17.36 7.01
N LEU A 73 3.80 -16.66 5.89
CA LEU A 73 2.84 -15.68 5.36
C LEU A 73 1.48 -16.30 5.00
N GLN A 74 1.47 -17.57 4.57
CA GLN A 74 0.25 -18.28 4.26
C GLN A 74 -0.52 -18.65 5.53
N GLU A 75 0.17 -19.11 6.57
CA GLU A 75 -0.43 -19.41 7.88
C GLU A 75 -1.00 -18.15 8.55
N LEU A 76 -0.34 -17.00 8.35
CA LEU A 76 -0.78 -15.69 8.83
C LEU A 76 -1.87 -15.03 7.96
N ASN A 77 -2.37 -15.70 6.91
CA ASN A 77 -3.34 -15.16 5.95
C ASN A 77 -2.88 -13.87 5.22
N LEU A 78 -1.58 -13.65 5.07
CA LEU A 78 -1.00 -12.45 4.45
C LEU A 78 -0.76 -12.59 2.93
N VAL A 79 -0.88 -13.80 2.38
CA VAL A 79 -0.73 -14.07 0.94
C VAL A 79 -1.94 -13.54 0.16
N HIS A 80 -3.11 -14.16 0.34
CA HIS A 80 -4.36 -13.74 -0.31
C HIS A 80 -5.02 -12.54 0.37
N GLY A 81 -4.67 -12.33 1.64
CA GLY A 81 -5.05 -11.13 2.36
C GLY A 81 -6.40 -11.19 3.05
N TYR A 82 -6.77 -10.05 3.64
CA TYR A 82 -8.01 -9.86 4.38
C TYR A 82 -8.48 -8.39 4.27
N GLU A 83 -9.73 -8.12 4.66
CA GLU A 83 -10.23 -6.75 4.77
C GLU A 83 -9.74 -6.09 6.06
N VAL A 84 -9.17 -4.90 5.95
CA VAL A 84 -8.69 -4.10 7.08
C VAL A 84 -9.22 -2.67 6.99
N SER A 85 -9.58 -2.09 8.14
CA SER A 85 -9.88 -0.66 8.24
C SER A 85 -8.62 0.08 8.68
N ILE A 86 -8.21 1.09 7.90
CA ILE A 86 -7.09 1.99 8.21
C ILE A 86 -7.60 3.42 8.10
N ASP A 87 -7.52 4.16 9.19
CA ASP A 87 -7.98 5.54 9.34
C ASP A 87 -9.46 5.72 8.92
N GLY A 88 -10.28 4.71 9.21
CA GLY A 88 -11.72 4.68 8.88
C GLY A 88 -12.05 4.32 7.43
N GLN A 89 -11.05 4.02 6.59
CA GLN A 89 -11.25 3.52 5.22
C GLN A 89 -10.93 2.02 5.15
N TRP A 90 -11.82 1.26 4.51
CA TRP A 90 -11.67 -0.19 4.32
C TRP A 90 -10.88 -0.53 3.06
N TYR A 91 -9.89 -1.40 3.21
CA TYR A 91 -9.04 -1.92 2.16
C TYR A 91 -8.99 -3.44 2.20
N GLN A 92 -8.76 -4.06 1.04
CA GLN A 92 -8.22 -5.40 0.97
C GLN A 92 -6.70 -5.27 1.04
N ILE A 93 -6.07 -5.86 2.06
CA ILE A 93 -4.61 -5.95 2.14
C ILE A 93 -4.17 -7.33 1.69
N ARG A 94 -3.26 -7.41 0.71
CA ARG A 94 -2.73 -8.68 0.17
C ARG A 94 -1.27 -8.55 -0.26
N MET A 95 -0.65 -9.66 -0.63
CA MET A 95 0.65 -9.66 -1.31
C MET A 95 0.50 -9.23 -2.79
N LEU A 96 1.60 -8.80 -3.43
CA LEU A 96 1.69 -8.68 -4.89
C LEU A 96 1.27 -9.97 -5.59
N MET A 97 0.45 -9.88 -6.64
CA MET A 97 -0.11 -11.06 -7.32
C MET A 97 0.96 -11.83 -8.10
N ASP A 98 1.61 -11.15 -9.04
CA ASP A 98 2.52 -11.75 -10.01
C ASP A 98 3.52 -10.72 -10.52
N LEU A 99 4.37 -11.15 -11.46
CA LEU A 99 5.37 -10.27 -12.06
C LEU A 99 4.73 -9.18 -12.91
N ASP A 100 3.59 -9.43 -13.55
CA ASP A 100 2.93 -8.45 -14.42
C ASP A 100 2.38 -7.28 -13.59
N GLU A 101 1.77 -7.54 -12.43
CA GLU A 101 1.36 -6.48 -11.49
C GLU A 101 2.56 -5.63 -11.06
N TRP A 102 3.71 -6.26 -10.81
CA TRP A 102 4.92 -5.57 -10.43
C TRP A 102 5.49 -4.71 -11.58
N LEU A 103 5.61 -5.28 -12.79
CA LEU A 103 6.09 -4.56 -13.98
C LEU A 103 5.19 -3.37 -14.33
N LEU A 104 3.87 -3.51 -14.23
CA LEU A 104 2.93 -2.41 -14.43
C LEU A 104 3.11 -1.29 -13.39
N ALA A 105 3.51 -1.63 -12.17
CA ALA A 105 3.84 -0.63 -11.15
C ALA A 105 5.13 0.12 -11.51
N LEU A 106 6.15 -0.59 -11.96
CA LEU A 106 7.42 0.01 -12.41
C LEU A 106 7.21 0.94 -13.61
N GLU A 107 6.45 0.51 -14.62
CA GLU A 107 6.10 1.33 -15.78
C GLU A 107 5.30 2.59 -15.38
N ALA A 108 4.41 2.43 -14.41
CA ALA A 108 3.55 3.49 -13.92
C ALA A 108 4.33 4.62 -13.21
N VAL A 109 5.18 4.28 -12.25
CA VAL A 109 5.79 5.28 -11.35
C VAL A 109 7.30 5.39 -11.43
N GLY A 110 7.96 4.47 -12.14
CA GLY A 110 9.40 4.41 -12.34
C GLY A 110 10.07 3.24 -11.60
N GLU A 111 11.28 2.90 -12.05
CA GLU A 111 12.08 1.75 -11.59
C GLU A 111 13.13 2.11 -10.52
N ASP A 112 13.24 3.37 -10.14
CA ASP A 112 14.29 3.85 -9.23
C ASP A 112 14.22 3.15 -7.86
N ASP A 113 15.34 2.63 -7.37
CA ASP A 113 15.43 2.03 -6.03
C ASP A 113 15.05 3.00 -4.92
N HIS A 114 15.21 4.31 -5.11
CA HIS A 114 14.74 5.31 -4.14
C HIS A 114 13.21 5.28 -3.96
N ILE A 115 12.45 4.70 -4.90
CA ILE A 115 11.00 4.50 -4.82
C ILE A 115 10.68 3.20 -4.08
N TRP A 116 11.35 2.11 -4.46
CA TRP A 116 10.93 0.75 -4.11
C TRP A 116 11.81 0.04 -3.09
N HIS A 117 13.00 0.55 -2.83
CA HIS A 117 14.00 0.00 -1.91
C HIS A 117 14.14 -1.54 -2.06
N TRP A 118 14.20 -1.98 -3.30
CA TRP A 118 14.10 -3.36 -3.78
C TRP A 118 15.45 -3.98 -4.11
N GLU A 119 16.51 -3.19 -4.30
CA GLU A 119 17.88 -3.70 -4.46
C GLU A 119 18.34 -4.47 -3.21
N GLN A 120 17.84 -4.08 -2.03
CA GLN A 120 18.18 -4.71 -0.76
C GLN A 120 17.24 -5.84 -0.36
N CYS A 121 16.01 -5.87 -0.91
CA CYS A 121 15.04 -6.90 -0.60
C CYS A 121 14.02 -7.16 -1.72
N GLN A 122 14.01 -8.40 -2.17
CA GLN A 122 13.00 -8.97 -3.05
C GLN A 122 11.64 -9.07 -2.36
N SER A 123 10.57 -9.08 -3.14
CA SER A 123 9.20 -9.21 -2.65
C SER A 123 8.61 -10.54 -3.12
N PHE A 124 7.98 -11.28 -2.21
CA PHE A 124 7.20 -12.47 -2.60
C PHE A 124 6.04 -12.10 -3.53
N LEU A 125 5.69 -13.03 -4.42
CA LEU A 125 4.53 -12.97 -5.30
C LEU A 125 3.54 -14.09 -4.93
N GLN A 126 2.24 -13.85 -5.10
CA GLN A 126 1.22 -14.89 -4.88
C GLN A 126 1.27 -16.00 -5.93
N GLN A 127 1.77 -15.70 -7.14
CA GLN A 127 1.86 -16.63 -8.25
C GLN A 127 2.54 -17.94 -7.83
N PRO A 128 1.90 -19.11 -8.07
CA PRO A 128 2.47 -20.38 -7.68
C PRO A 128 3.72 -20.70 -8.52
N SER A 129 4.71 -21.35 -7.91
CA SER A 129 5.73 -22.05 -8.69
C SER A 129 5.13 -23.32 -9.29
N GLY A 130 5.60 -23.73 -10.47
CA GLY A 130 5.08 -24.93 -11.15
C GLY A 130 5.23 -26.25 -10.40
N ASN A 131 5.94 -26.31 -9.26
CA ASN A 131 6.17 -27.53 -8.49
C ASN A 131 5.72 -27.46 -7.01
N GLY A 132 5.05 -26.40 -6.58
CA GLY A 132 4.47 -26.27 -5.23
C GLY A 132 5.45 -26.22 -4.05
N LEU A 133 6.75 -26.47 -4.26
CA LEU A 133 7.82 -26.39 -3.26
C LEU A 133 8.52 -25.03 -3.25
N ARG A 134 8.40 -24.29 -4.35
CA ARG A 134 9.00 -22.98 -4.54
C ARG A 134 7.94 -21.89 -4.62
N VAL A 135 8.40 -20.66 -4.57
CA VAL A 135 7.58 -19.48 -4.83
C VAL A 135 8.40 -18.47 -5.62
N LEU A 136 7.69 -17.64 -6.39
CA LEU A 136 8.29 -16.57 -7.14
C LEU A 136 8.49 -15.33 -6.26
N CYS A 137 9.58 -14.63 -6.50
CA CYS A 137 9.82 -13.30 -5.95
C CYS A 137 10.38 -12.37 -7.04
N THR A 138 10.25 -11.06 -6.82
CA THR A 138 10.84 -10.05 -7.71
C THR A 138 12.36 -10.15 -7.74
N ASP A 139 12.99 -9.89 -8.88
CA ASP A 139 14.46 -9.77 -8.99
C ASP A 139 14.85 -8.38 -9.49
N SER A 140 15.51 -7.60 -8.64
CA SER A 140 16.01 -6.26 -8.99
C SER A 140 17.12 -6.28 -10.04
N ARG A 141 17.78 -7.43 -10.27
CA ARG A 141 18.80 -7.59 -11.31
C ARG A 141 18.21 -7.99 -12.66
N ARG A 142 16.98 -8.52 -12.67
CA ARG A 142 16.31 -9.09 -13.83
C ARG A 142 14.82 -8.76 -13.76
N LEU A 143 14.48 -7.53 -14.13
CA LEU A 143 13.12 -7.00 -13.93
C LEU A 143 12.04 -7.84 -14.62
N ASP A 144 12.39 -8.41 -15.77
CA ASP A 144 11.51 -9.21 -16.62
C ASP A 144 11.41 -10.70 -16.20
N GLN A 145 12.14 -11.12 -15.15
CA GLN A 145 12.18 -12.52 -14.74
C GLN A 145 12.13 -12.66 -13.22
N PRO A 146 11.20 -13.46 -12.68
CA PRO A 146 11.15 -13.67 -11.25
C PRO A 146 12.29 -14.60 -10.82
N ASP A 147 12.77 -14.40 -9.60
CA ASP A 147 13.61 -15.38 -8.91
C ASP A 147 12.71 -16.44 -8.24
N MET A 148 13.31 -17.57 -7.84
CA MET A 148 12.63 -18.70 -7.22
C MET A 148 13.29 -19.09 -5.91
N VAL A 149 12.51 -19.05 -4.83
CA VAL A 149 12.96 -19.45 -3.49
C VAL A 149 12.13 -20.61 -2.95
N MET A 150 12.67 -21.39 -2.02
CA MET A 150 11.88 -22.44 -1.36
C MET A 150 10.81 -21.80 -0.48
N ARG A 151 9.61 -22.37 -0.43
CA ARG A 151 8.48 -21.81 0.33
C ARG A 151 8.75 -21.72 1.83
N THR A 152 9.65 -22.55 2.34
CA THR A 152 10.06 -22.63 3.75
C THR A 152 11.34 -21.84 4.05
N ASP A 153 12.01 -21.28 3.04
CA ASP A 153 13.24 -20.52 3.26
C ASP A 153 12.92 -19.16 3.92
N ARG A 154 13.62 -18.84 5.00
CA ARG A 154 13.59 -17.53 5.68
C ARG A 154 14.80 -16.69 5.28
N ARG A 155 14.85 -16.26 4.01
CA ARG A 155 15.97 -15.43 3.51
C ARG A 155 15.86 -14.01 4.05
N GLN A 156 16.99 -13.41 4.43
CA GLN A 156 17.03 -11.99 4.80
C GLN A 156 16.66 -11.07 3.64
N GLN A 157 16.88 -11.50 2.41
CA GLN A 157 16.73 -10.71 1.18
C GLN A 157 15.35 -10.87 0.52
N THR A 158 14.39 -11.56 1.16
CA THR A 158 13.03 -11.72 0.62
C THR A 158 12.03 -11.40 1.71
N GLY A 159 10.98 -10.63 1.38
CA GLY A 159 10.02 -10.16 2.36
C GLY A 159 8.62 -9.98 1.82
N TRP A 160 7.70 -9.71 2.72
CA TRP A 160 6.31 -9.41 2.40
C TRP A 160 6.15 -7.94 2.06
N ARG A 161 5.79 -7.65 0.80
CA ARG A 161 5.38 -6.32 0.34
C ARG A 161 3.87 -6.29 0.16
N PRO A 162 3.13 -5.63 1.05
CA PRO A 162 1.68 -5.57 0.93
C PRO A 162 1.24 -4.58 -0.15
N VAL A 163 0.05 -4.85 -0.65
CA VAL A 163 -0.73 -4.02 -1.56
C VAL A 163 -2.09 -3.76 -0.89
N LEU A 164 -2.52 -2.50 -0.85
CA LEU A 164 -3.88 -2.12 -0.49
C LEU A 164 -4.70 -1.80 -1.73
N GLU A 165 -5.89 -2.36 -1.77
CA GLU A 165 -6.92 -2.04 -2.75
C GLU A 165 -8.18 -1.58 -2.02
N LEU A 166 -8.94 -0.68 -2.63
CA LEU A 166 -10.18 -0.19 -2.06
C LEU A 166 -11.21 -1.34 -1.93
N ALA A 167 -11.53 -1.75 -0.71
CA ALA A 167 -12.55 -2.79 -0.48
C ALA A 167 -13.96 -2.18 -0.47
N ARG A 168 -14.11 -0.99 0.10
CA ARG A 168 -15.40 -0.29 0.21
C ARG A 168 -15.24 1.15 -0.21
N LYS A 169 -16.20 1.73 -0.95
CA LYS A 169 -16.13 3.13 -1.33
C LYS A 169 -16.08 4.05 -0.10
N PRO A 170 -15.33 5.17 -0.16
CA PRO A 170 -15.35 6.15 0.92
C PRO A 170 -16.76 6.64 1.21
N ASP A 171 -17.07 6.76 2.49
CA ASP A 171 -18.32 7.34 2.96
C ASP A 171 -18.25 8.87 2.87
N PHE A 172 -18.55 9.39 1.67
CA PHE A 172 -18.53 10.82 1.39
C PHE A 172 -19.60 11.60 2.17
N GLN A 173 -20.65 10.95 2.70
CA GLN A 173 -21.71 11.63 3.45
C GLN A 173 -21.22 12.10 4.82
N LYS A 174 -20.19 11.45 5.36
CA LYS A 174 -19.57 11.81 6.64
C LYS A 174 -18.47 12.88 6.53
N LEU A 175 -18.27 13.46 5.34
CA LEU A 175 -17.29 14.52 5.13
C LEU A 175 -17.90 15.88 5.44
N GLU A 176 -17.16 16.69 6.19
CA GLU A 176 -17.58 18.03 6.61
C GLU A 176 -16.71 19.08 5.96
N VAL A 177 -17.33 20.19 5.54
CA VAL A 177 -16.61 21.35 5.00
C VAL A 177 -15.60 21.87 6.03
N GLY A 178 -14.41 22.20 5.56
CA GLY A 178 -13.26 22.61 6.38
C GLY A 178 -12.40 21.45 6.88
N GLN A 179 -12.75 20.19 6.62
CA GLN A 179 -11.88 19.05 6.91
C GLN A 179 -10.72 18.97 5.93
N LYS A 180 -9.53 18.60 6.42
CA LYS A 180 -8.36 18.34 5.57
C LYS A 180 -8.42 16.91 5.06
N LEU A 181 -8.37 16.76 3.74
CA LEU A 181 -8.47 15.49 3.05
C LEU A 181 -7.23 15.21 2.21
N LEU A 182 -6.85 13.95 2.19
CA LEU A 182 -5.90 13.40 1.22
C LEU A 182 -6.65 12.35 0.39
N CYS A 183 -6.85 12.63 -0.88
CA CYS A 183 -7.55 11.74 -1.82
C CYS A 183 -6.55 11.23 -2.85
N TRP A 184 -6.67 9.98 -3.26
CA TRP A 184 -5.90 9.43 -4.38
C TRP A 184 -6.78 8.65 -5.33
N GLY A 185 -6.32 8.58 -6.57
CA GLY A 185 -6.96 7.89 -7.68
C GLY A 185 -5.99 7.85 -8.85
N TRP A 186 -6.00 6.74 -9.58
CA TRP A 186 -5.04 6.42 -10.62
C TRP A 186 -3.60 6.55 -10.11
N GLN A 187 -2.84 7.53 -10.58
CA GLN A 187 -1.49 7.83 -10.11
C GLN A 187 -1.40 9.19 -9.41
N SER A 188 -2.54 9.81 -9.15
CA SER A 188 -2.63 11.18 -8.67
C SER A 188 -3.00 11.25 -7.20
N LEU A 189 -2.55 12.34 -6.57
CA LEU A 189 -2.76 12.64 -5.17
C LEU A 189 -3.25 14.08 -5.03
N VAL A 190 -4.37 14.28 -4.33
CA VAL A 190 -4.90 15.60 -4.01
C VAL A 190 -4.94 15.76 -2.49
N ASN A 191 -4.17 16.73 -1.99
CA ASN A 191 -4.17 17.14 -0.59
C ASN A 191 -4.86 18.51 -0.51
N GLY A 192 -5.91 18.62 0.29
CA GLY A 192 -6.68 19.87 0.32
C GLY A 192 -7.63 20.00 1.50
N ILE A 193 -8.22 21.18 1.64
CA ILE A 193 -9.29 21.45 2.61
C ILE A 193 -10.62 21.39 1.86
N LEU A 194 -11.56 20.60 2.34
CA LEU A 194 -12.87 20.44 1.71
C LEU A 194 -13.65 21.76 1.76
N LEU A 195 -13.97 22.31 0.59
CA LEU A 195 -14.80 23.52 0.44
C LEU A 195 -16.26 23.14 0.17
N GLU A 196 -16.47 22.13 -0.68
CA GLU A 196 -17.81 21.69 -1.07
C GLU A 196 -17.86 20.18 -1.25
N ASN A 197 -18.95 19.57 -0.77
CA ASN A 197 -19.25 18.15 -0.93
C ASN A 197 -20.46 18.00 -1.87
N GLY A 198 -20.20 18.05 -3.18
CA GLY A 198 -21.23 17.94 -4.22
C GLY A 198 -21.81 16.53 -4.35
N THR A 199 -22.70 16.30 -5.30
CA THR A 199 -23.27 14.95 -5.50
C THR A 199 -22.25 13.98 -6.09
N TYR A 200 -21.46 14.44 -7.06
CA TYR A 200 -20.52 13.60 -7.83
C TYR A 200 -19.05 13.89 -7.54
N ASP A 201 -18.79 15.04 -6.95
CA ASP A 201 -17.46 15.64 -6.83
C ASP A 201 -17.24 16.27 -5.46
N LEU A 202 -15.97 16.43 -5.12
CA LEU A 202 -15.50 17.20 -3.99
C LEU A 202 -14.75 18.42 -4.53
N VAL A 203 -15.00 19.59 -3.97
CA VAL A 203 -14.19 20.78 -4.24
C VAL A 203 -13.25 20.98 -3.07
N LEU A 204 -11.95 20.99 -3.35
CA LEU A 204 -10.88 21.12 -2.36
C LEU A 204 -10.09 22.40 -2.63
N GLN A 205 -9.80 23.17 -1.57
CA GLN A 205 -8.71 24.15 -1.64
C GLN A 205 -7.40 23.39 -1.69
N ARG A 206 -6.61 23.58 -2.75
CA ARG A 206 -5.32 22.90 -2.91
C ARG A 206 -4.39 23.21 -1.73
N GLN A 207 -3.62 22.20 -1.36
CA GLN A 207 -2.52 22.31 -0.40
C GLN A 207 -1.26 21.64 -0.96
N ASP A 208 -0.12 21.92 -0.33
CA ASP A 208 1.16 21.30 -0.66
C ASP A 208 1.09 19.77 -0.66
N GLY A 209 1.82 19.15 -1.59
CA GLY A 209 1.77 17.70 -1.81
C GLY A 209 0.61 17.24 -2.70
N THR A 210 -0.15 18.16 -3.30
CA THR A 210 -1.04 17.84 -4.43
C THR A 210 -0.22 17.70 -5.70
N ASP A 211 -0.29 16.51 -6.31
CA ASP A 211 0.36 16.18 -7.57
C ASP A 211 -0.60 15.34 -8.43
N ILE A 212 -1.05 15.94 -9.54
CA ILE A 212 -2.02 15.37 -10.45
C ILE A 212 -1.28 15.04 -11.74
N SER A 213 -1.23 13.76 -12.09
CA SER A 213 -0.71 13.31 -13.37
C SER A 213 -1.52 13.94 -14.50
N PRO A 214 -0.87 14.44 -15.57
CA PRO A 214 -1.58 14.96 -16.74
C PRO A 214 -2.56 13.96 -17.35
N LYS A 215 -2.30 12.65 -17.22
CA LYS A 215 -3.17 11.56 -17.72
C LYS A 215 -4.46 11.41 -16.92
N ASP A 216 -4.45 11.86 -15.66
CA ASP A 216 -5.56 11.71 -14.71
C ASP A 216 -6.38 13.01 -14.59
N THR A 217 -5.95 14.06 -15.31
CA THR A 217 -6.66 15.34 -15.37
C THR A 217 -8.02 15.12 -16.03
N ALA A 218 -9.07 15.73 -15.48
CA ALA A 218 -10.47 15.56 -15.90
C ALA A 218 -11.11 14.18 -15.67
N THR A 219 -10.34 13.13 -15.39
CA THR A 219 -10.89 11.81 -15.04
C THR A 219 -10.96 11.61 -13.53
N PHE A 220 -9.88 11.97 -12.81
CA PHE A 220 -9.83 11.94 -11.35
C PHE A 220 -9.97 13.31 -10.73
N ALA A 221 -9.13 14.25 -11.15
CA ALA A 221 -9.10 15.57 -10.56
C ALA A 221 -8.85 16.64 -11.63
N SER A 222 -9.42 17.83 -11.44
CA SER A 222 -9.22 18.97 -12.32
C SER A 222 -8.91 20.22 -11.51
N PRO A 223 -7.83 20.96 -11.84
CA PRO A 223 -7.65 22.30 -11.32
C PRO A 223 -8.83 23.20 -11.71
N ALA A 224 -9.24 24.09 -10.81
CA ALA A 224 -10.29 25.07 -11.00
C ALA A 224 -9.78 26.48 -10.64
N MET A 225 -10.69 27.47 -10.65
CA MET A 225 -10.34 28.84 -10.25
C MET A 225 -9.92 28.91 -8.77
N ASP A 226 -9.21 29.96 -8.39
CA ASP A 226 -8.83 30.25 -7.00
C ASP A 226 -8.01 29.14 -6.30
N ASP A 227 -7.15 28.46 -7.07
CA ASP A 227 -6.31 27.35 -6.60
C ASP A 227 -7.12 26.19 -5.98
N GLN A 228 -8.32 25.98 -6.50
CA GLN A 228 -9.17 24.85 -6.14
C GLN A 228 -8.89 23.64 -7.03
N VAL A 229 -9.25 22.46 -6.52
CA VAL A 229 -9.21 21.20 -7.26
C VAL A 229 -10.55 20.49 -7.08
N ILE A 230 -11.16 20.11 -8.20
CA ILE A 230 -12.38 19.31 -8.24
C ILE A 230 -11.99 17.85 -8.36
N VAL A 231 -12.41 17.01 -7.41
CA VAL A 231 -12.12 15.56 -7.38
C VAL A 231 -13.40 14.77 -7.67
N ASN A 232 -13.36 13.92 -8.68
CA ASN A 232 -14.45 13.01 -9.05
C ASN A 232 -14.53 11.85 -8.05
N LYS A 233 -15.61 11.78 -7.26
CA LYS A 233 -15.82 10.74 -6.23
C LYS A 233 -15.78 9.32 -6.78
N SER A 234 -16.21 9.13 -8.02
CA SER A 234 -16.24 7.80 -8.64
C SER A 234 -14.85 7.25 -8.97
N ALA A 235 -13.85 8.14 -9.11
CA ALA A 235 -12.47 7.81 -9.41
C ALA A 235 -11.57 7.76 -8.16
N VAL A 236 -12.12 8.01 -6.97
CA VAL A 236 -11.37 7.94 -5.70
C VAL A 236 -11.09 6.48 -5.36
N ALA A 237 -9.81 6.14 -5.34
CA ALA A 237 -9.28 4.84 -4.92
C ALA A 237 -8.94 4.76 -3.43
N GLY A 238 -9.01 5.89 -2.74
CA GLY A 238 -8.98 5.96 -1.29
C GLY A 238 -8.92 7.39 -0.79
N LEU A 239 -9.25 7.56 0.48
CA LEU A 239 -9.38 8.85 1.12
C LEU A 239 -8.92 8.72 2.57
N ARG A 240 -8.13 9.69 3.02
CA ARG A 240 -7.71 9.84 4.41
C ARG A 240 -8.11 11.21 4.93
N ARG A 241 -8.72 11.22 6.11
CA ARG A 241 -9.01 12.44 6.88
C ARG A 241 -7.75 12.78 7.67
N LYS A 242 -7.24 13.99 7.52
CA LYS A 242 -6.15 14.50 8.36
C LYS A 242 -6.77 15.36 9.46
N GLU A 243 -6.31 15.19 10.68
CA GLU A 243 -6.63 16.13 11.75
C GLU A 243 -6.13 17.54 11.38
N LYS A 244 -6.84 18.56 11.88
CA LYS A 244 -6.58 19.97 11.58
C LYS A 244 -5.23 20.44 12.14
#